data_AF-A0AAV8RHR0-F1
#
_entry.id   AF-A0AAV8RHR0-F1
#
_cell.length_a   1.000
_cell.length_b   1.000
_cell.length_c   1.000
_cell.angle_alpha   90.00
_cell.angle_beta   90.00
_cell.angle_gamma   90.00
#
_symmetry.space_group_name_H-M   'P 1'
#
loop_
_entity.id
_entity.type
_entity.pdbx_description
1 polymer ?
#
loop_
_entity_poly.entity_id
_entity_poly.type
_entity_poly.pdbx_seq_one_letter_code
_entity_poly.pdbx_strand_id
1 'polypeptide(L)'
;MMRSLTRLGVDADLVVVASPDVPLHWVQTLKEADGVKVVTVANLKNPYEEQGNFNTRFKLTLNKLYAWSLVSYDRVVMLDSDNLFLQRTDELFQCGKFCAAFINPCIFHTGLFVLQPSMVVFKDMLHELEMGRENPDGADQGFLVSYFPDLLDRPMFHPPANGSKMDGTYRLPLGYQMDASYYYLKLRWSVPCGPNSVITFPSLPWLKPWYWWSWPILPLGLQWHEQRRSSLGYAAEAPAMLIQAAIYLGIMVVTRLARPGLLRLCYSRRSEKSIPFLHTVVKVAALWSMFVAHVVPFFLVPRTVHPLLGWPLYLLGAAALCSIVTGVFLLPALPVLTLLLAISGSLFVMAFPWYSDGVTRVLVLLAYAFCCAPVVWASLTRVVSSLHSLLEREAFFPRLGESTTPLSDSSKAY
;
A
#
# COMPACT_ATOMS: atom_id res chain seq x y z
N MET A 1 -15.10 -1.32 6.56
CA MET A 1 -15.63 -2.51 7.24
C MET A 1 -16.91 -2.20 8.04
N MET A 2 -16.89 -1.38 9.09
CA MET A 2 -18.10 -1.21 9.94
C MET A 2 -19.33 -0.70 9.16
N ARG A 3 -19.20 0.37 8.38
CA ARG A 3 -20.29 0.85 7.50
C ARG A 3 -20.79 -0.18 6.49
N SER A 4 -19.96 -1.12 6.05
CA SER A 4 -20.43 -2.17 5.14
C SER A 4 -21.32 -3.18 5.85
N LEU A 5 -21.00 -3.52 7.11
CA LEU A 5 -21.85 -4.37 7.94
C LEU A 5 -23.19 -3.68 8.24
N THR A 6 -23.19 -2.38 8.58
CA THR A 6 -24.42 -1.60 8.75
C THR A 6 -25.29 -1.63 7.50
N ARG A 7 -24.70 -1.45 6.31
CA ARG A 7 -25.45 -1.50 5.03
C ARG A 7 -26.02 -2.88 4.73
N LEU A 8 -25.34 -3.95 5.17
CA LEU A 8 -25.83 -5.31 5.03
C LEU A 8 -26.98 -5.63 6.00
N GLY A 9 -27.33 -4.73 6.92
CA GLY A 9 -28.43 -4.91 7.86
C GLY A 9 -28.18 -6.06 8.84
N VAL A 10 -26.95 -6.14 9.38
CA VAL A 10 -26.59 -7.11 10.42
C VAL A 10 -27.40 -6.86 11.70
N ASP A 11 -27.95 -7.91 12.29
CA ASP A 11 -28.68 -7.85 13.56
C ASP A 11 -27.73 -8.07 14.75
N ALA A 12 -26.76 -7.17 14.92
CA ALA A 12 -25.77 -7.23 15.98
C ALA A 12 -25.17 -5.85 16.31
N ASP A 13 -24.74 -5.68 17.56
CA ASP A 13 -23.94 -4.55 17.96
C ASP A 13 -22.60 -4.54 17.21
N LEU A 14 -22.25 -3.38 16.64
CA LEU A 14 -20.93 -3.15 16.07
C LEU A 14 -20.00 -2.62 17.16
N VAL A 15 -19.00 -3.43 17.52
CA VAL A 15 -18.04 -3.12 18.59
C VAL A 15 -16.62 -3.05 18.05
N VAL A 16 -15.87 -2.02 18.44
CA VAL A 16 -14.42 -1.91 18.19
C VAL A 16 -13.68 -1.95 19.51
N VAL A 17 -12.79 -2.93 19.66
CA VAL A 17 -11.80 -2.97 20.74
C VAL A 17 -10.61 -2.10 20.33
N ALA A 18 -10.38 -1.01 21.05
CA ALA A 18 -9.35 -0.02 20.71
C ALA A 18 -8.22 0.00 21.75
N SER A 19 -6.98 0.02 21.28
CA SER A 19 -5.82 0.38 22.10
C SER A 19 -5.93 1.84 22.57
N PRO A 20 -5.32 2.22 23.72
CA PRO A 20 -5.24 3.61 24.14
C PRO A 20 -4.43 4.48 23.17
N ASP A 21 -3.61 3.85 22.31
CA ASP A 21 -2.76 4.52 21.32
C ASP A 21 -3.54 4.96 20.07
N VAL A 22 -4.80 4.54 19.92
CA VAL A 22 -5.65 4.95 18.79
C VAL A 22 -5.95 6.45 18.92
N PRO A 23 -5.68 7.29 17.88
CA PRO A 23 -5.92 8.72 17.97
C PRO A 23 -7.38 9.05 18.34
N LEU A 24 -7.57 10.00 19.27
CA LEU A 24 -8.89 10.34 19.80
C LEU A 24 -9.91 10.70 18.71
N HIS A 25 -9.47 11.42 17.67
CA HIS A 25 -10.35 11.79 16.55
C HIS A 25 -10.86 10.57 15.75
N TRP A 26 -10.11 9.46 15.70
CA TRP A 26 -10.57 8.21 15.06
C TRP A 26 -11.62 7.54 15.94
N VAL A 27 -11.39 7.51 17.26
CA VAL A 27 -12.36 6.99 18.24
C VAL A 27 -13.68 7.78 18.17
N GLN A 28 -13.61 9.11 18.12
CA GLN A 28 -14.78 9.97 17.97
C GLN A 28 -15.50 9.72 16.65
N THR A 29 -14.77 9.62 15.54
CA THR A 29 -15.35 9.31 14.22
C THR A 29 -16.09 7.98 14.25
N LEU A 30 -15.50 6.92 14.83
CA LEU A 30 -16.14 5.62 14.96
C LEU A 30 -17.43 5.68 15.80
N LYS A 31 -17.41 6.41 16.92
CA LYS A 31 -18.58 6.54 17.80
C LYS A 31 -19.68 7.38 17.18
N GLU A 32 -19.35 8.57 16.71
CA GLU A 32 -20.33 9.61 16.36
C GLU A 32 -20.77 9.50 14.90
N ALA A 33 -19.84 9.27 13.97
CA ALA A 33 -20.16 9.21 12.55
C ALA A 33 -20.56 7.80 12.09
N ASP A 34 -19.95 6.77 12.66
CA ASP A 34 -20.21 5.37 12.27
C ASP A 34 -21.18 4.65 13.21
N GLY A 35 -21.55 5.24 14.35
CA GLY A 35 -22.48 4.64 15.32
C GLY A 35 -21.94 3.37 15.99
N VAL A 36 -20.61 3.21 16.04
CA VAL A 36 -19.94 2.01 16.55
C VAL A 36 -19.61 2.16 18.03
N LYS A 37 -19.86 1.11 18.82
CA LYS A 37 -19.46 1.08 20.23
C LYS A 37 -17.95 0.83 20.32
N VAL A 38 -17.20 1.81 20.82
CA VAL A 38 -15.76 1.66 21.03
C VAL A 38 -15.44 1.34 22.48
N VAL A 39 -14.78 0.20 22.71
CA VAL A 39 -14.30 -0.27 24.01
C VAL A 39 -12.79 -0.11 24.03
N THR A 40 -12.30 0.86 24.81
CA THR A 40 -10.85 1.04 25.00
C THR A 40 -10.34 0.03 26.02
N VAL A 41 -9.28 -0.68 25.66
CA VAL A 41 -8.63 -1.70 26.51
C VAL A 41 -7.17 -1.34 26.74
N ALA A 42 -6.58 -1.78 27.84
CA ALA A 42 -5.14 -1.64 28.06
C ALA A 42 -4.37 -2.48 27.03
N ASN A 43 -3.16 -2.05 26.66
CA ASN A 43 -2.30 -2.86 25.80
C ASN A 43 -1.73 -4.04 26.60
N LEU A 44 -1.95 -5.25 26.12
CA LEU A 44 -1.25 -6.43 26.62
C LEU A 44 0.21 -6.38 26.16
N LYS A 45 1.15 -6.59 27.10
CA LYS A 45 2.55 -6.80 26.75
C LYS A 45 2.68 -8.14 26.04
N ASN A 46 3.32 -8.16 24.88
CA ASN A 46 3.54 -9.41 24.18
C ASN A 46 4.78 -10.12 24.79
N PRO A 47 4.63 -11.28 25.45
CA PRO A 47 5.76 -11.96 26.09
C PRO A 47 6.75 -12.56 25.07
N TYR A 48 6.37 -12.61 23.79
CA TYR A 48 7.17 -13.19 22.71
C TYR A 48 8.03 -12.15 21.97
N GLU A 49 8.09 -10.89 22.45
CA GLU A 49 8.88 -9.80 21.82
C GLU A 49 10.38 -10.14 21.67
N GLU A 50 10.91 -11.03 22.51
CA GLU A 50 12.32 -11.45 22.50
C GLU A 50 12.58 -12.69 21.60
N GLN A 51 11.55 -13.28 20.98
CA GLN A 51 11.74 -14.39 20.05
C GLN A 51 12.51 -13.95 18.80
N GLY A 52 13.42 -14.79 18.31
CA GLY A 52 14.29 -14.44 17.18
C GLY A 52 13.56 -14.16 15.85
N ASN A 53 12.36 -14.71 15.67
CA ASN A 53 11.49 -14.49 14.50
C ASN A 53 10.39 -13.43 14.75
N PHE A 54 10.42 -12.73 15.89
CA PHE A 54 9.39 -11.76 16.25
C PHE A 54 9.35 -10.58 15.27
N ASN A 55 8.14 -10.19 14.86
CA ASN A 55 7.93 -9.00 14.06
C ASN A 55 7.29 -7.91 14.92
N THR A 56 7.86 -6.70 14.93
CA THR A 56 7.36 -5.56 15.72
C THR A 56 5.88 -5.25 15.46
N ARG A 57 5.35 -5.59 14.28
CA ARG A 57 3.92 -5.43 13.97
C ARG A 57 3.00 -6.26 14.88
N PHE A 58 3.51 -7.33 15.50
CA PHE A 58 2.79 -8.23 16.40
C PHE A 58 2.78 -7.76 17.86
N LYS A 59 3.36 -6.60 18.15
CA LYS A 59 3.44 -6.06 19.52
C LYS A 59 2.08 -5.99 20.22
N LEU A 60 1.02 -5.64 19.50
CA LEU A 60 -0.32 -5.42 20.06
C LEU A 60 -1.37 -6.43 19.58
N THR A 61 -0.98 -7.49 18.87
CA THR A 61 -1.96 -8.46 18.32
C THR A 61 -2.69 -9.23 19.42
N LEU A 62 -2.05 -9.47 20.56
CA LEU A 62 -2.67 -10.15 21.70
C LEU A 62 -3.82 -9.34 22.33
N ASN A 63 -3.96 -8.03 22.06
CA ASN A 63 -5.17 -7.28 22.46
C ASN A 63 -6.46 -7.91 21.90
N LYS A 64 -6.36 -8.74 20.85
CA LYS A 64 -7.46 -9.55 20.32
C LYS A 64 -8.12 -10.44 21.39
N LEU A 65 -7.37 -10.87 22.40
CA LEU A 65 -7.87 -11.74 23.48
C LEU A 65 -8.95 -11.06 24.33
N TYR A 66 -9.00 -9.72 24.39
CA TYR A 66 -10.08 -8.99 25.06
C TYR A 66 -11.46 -9.26 24.46
N ALA A 67 -11.56 -9.86 23.27
CA ALA A 67 -12.84 -10.31 22.73
C ALA A 67 -13.55 -11.29 23.69
N TRP A 68 -12.82 -12.09 24.47
CA TRP A 68 -13.40 -12.98 25.49
C TRP A 68 -13.86 -12.25 26.76
N SER A 69 -13.40 -11.02 27.03
CA SER A 69 -13.85 -10.24 28.19
C SER A 69 -15.19 -9.52 27.95
N LEU A 70 -15.74 -9.58 26.73
CA LEU A 70 -17.00 -8.93 26.34
C LEU A 70 -18.24 -9.67 26.87
N VAL A 71 -18.27 -10.02 28.16
CA VAL A 71 -19.31 -10.86 28.80
C VAL A 71 -20.71 -10.24 28.86
N SER A 72 -20.88 -8.99 28.42
CA SER A 72 -22.21 -8.42 28.16
C SER A 72 -22.88 -9.00 26.91
N TYR A 73 -22.12 -9.74 26.08
CA TYR A 73 -22.59 -10.38 24.85
C TYR A 73 -22.63 -11.89 25.03
N ASP A 74 -23.67 -12.53 24.48
CA ASP A 74 -23.80 -13.99 24.49
C ASP A 74 -22.89 -14.64 23.43
N ARG A 75 -22.71 -13.95 22.30
CA ARG A 75 -21.89 -14.38 21.16
C ARG A 75 -21.20 -13.19 20.54
N VAL A 76 -19.94 -13.37 20.16
CA VAL A 76 -19.12 -12.37 19.47
C VAL A 76 -18.54 -13.00 18.21
N VAL A 77 -18.68 -12.32 17.08
CA VAL A 77 -17.91 -12.62 15.86
C VAL A 77 -16.75 -11.64 15.82
N MET A 78 -15.54 -12.13 16.10
CA MET A 78 -14.32 -11.33 16.06
C MET A 78 -13.83 -11.22 14.61
N LEU A 79 -13.45 -10.01 14.19
CA LEU A 79 -13.09 -9.68 12.82
C LEU A 79 -11.78 -8.92 12.78
N ASP A 80 -10.88 -9.31 11.88
CA ASP A 80 -9.76 -8.47 11.50
C ASP A 80 -10.23 -7.30 10.63
N SER A 81 -9.57 -6.16 10.77
CA SER A 81 -9.93 -4.91 10.07
C SER A 81 -9.79 -4.97 8.54
N ASP A 82 -9.17 -6.02 8.01
CA ASP A 82 -8.98 -6.30 6.59
C ASP A 82 -9.95 -7.35 6.05
N ASN A 83 -11.07 -7.59 6.74
CA ASN A 83 -12.18 -8.37 6.22
C ASN A 83 -13.14 -7.51 5.38
N LEU A 84 -13.65 -8.10 4.30
CA LEU A 84 -14.69 -7.54 3.43
C LEU A 84 -15.86 -8.51 3.33
N PHE A 85 -17.02 -8.08 3.84
CA PHE A 85 -18.27 -8.83 3.79
C PHE A 85 -18.99 -8.59 2.48
N LEU A 86 -19.33 -9.67 1.79
CA LEU A 86 -20.08 -9.68 0.54
C LEU A 86 -21.60 -9.80 0.80
N GLN A 87 -21.97 -10.46 1.89
CA GLN A 87 -23.35 -10.63 2.32
C GLN A 87 -23.44 -10.67 3.85
N ARG A 88 -24.66 -10.56 4.38
CA ARG A 88 -24.96 -10.68 5.80
C ARG A 88 -24.66 -12.10 6.28
N THR A 89 -24.08 -12.24 7.48
CA THR A 89 -23.63 -13.52 8.05
C THR A 89 -24.09 -13.72 9.50
N ASP A 90 -25.32 -13.28 9.81
CA ASP A 90 -25.84 -13.31 11.19
C ASP A 90 -26.01 -14.75 11.71
N GLU A 91 -26.08 -15.74 10.83
CA GLU A 91 -26.08 -17.15 11.21
C GLU A 91 -24.80 -17.59 11.94
N LEU A 92 -23.68 -16.85 11.82
CA LEU A 92 -22.47 -17.10 12.61
C LEU A 92 -22.72 -16.97 14.12
N PHE A 93 -23.67 -16.13 14.55
CA PHE A 93 -24.04 -16.01 15.97
C PHE A 93 -24.75 -17.24 16.51
N GLN A 94 -25.14 -18.20 15.66
CA GLN A 94 -25.69 -19.49 16.08
C GLN A 94 -24.58 -20.51 16.40
N CYS A 95 -23.31 -20.21 16.09
CA CYS A 95 -22.21 -21.11 16.39
C CYS A 95 -21.96 -21.25 17.90
N GLY A 96 -21.17 -22.25 18.28
CA GLY A 96 -20.90 -22.61 19.66
C GLY A 96 -19.92 -21.68 20.41
N LYS A 97 -19.20 -22.26 21.38
CA LYS A 97 -18.22 -21.62 22.25
C LYS A 97 -17.01 -21.05 21.51
N PHE A 98 -16.56 -21.73 20.46
CA PHE A 98 -15.48 -21.27 19.59
C PHE A 98 -15.61 -21.88 18.19
N CYS A 99 -15.58 -21.04 17.16
CA CYS A 99 -15.65 -21.49 15.78
C CYS A 99 -14.76 -20.66 14.88
N ALA A 100 -13.93 -21.30 14.05
CA ALA A 100 -13.05 -20.60 13.11
C ALA A 100 -12.94 -21.36 11.79
N ALA A 101 -12.62 -20.65 10.72
CA ALA A 101 -12.35 -21.25 9.42
C ALA A 101 -10.85 -21.60 9.29
N PHE A 102 -10.55 -22.60 8.47
CA PHE A 102 -9.19 -23.08 8.27
C PHE A 102 -8.52 -22.38 7.08
N ILE A 103 -7.34 -21.78 7.30
CA ILE A 103 -6.52 -21.19 6.20
C ILE A 103 -5.78 -22.28 5.44
N ASN A 104 -5.42 -23.37 6.11
CA ASN A 104 -4.84 -24.56 5.52
C ASN A 104 -5.38 -25.79 6.29
N PRO A 105 -5.11 -27.03 5.84
CA PRO A 105 -5.67 -28.22 6.45
C PRO A 105 -5.40 -28.42 7.95
N CYS A 106 -4.42 -27.74 8.54
CA CYS A 106 -4.01 -27.93 9.94
C CYS A 106 -4.27 -26.71 10.84
N ILE A 107 -4.27 -25.51 10.25
CA ILE A 107 -4.25 -24.25 11.00
C ILE A 107 -5.53 -23.47 10.70
N PHE A 108 -6.25 -23.12 11.76
CA PHE A 108 -7.35 -22.17 11.65
C PHE A 108 -6.85 -20.73 11.63
N HIS A 109 -7.59 -19.88 10.95
CA HIS A 109 -7.22 -18.49 10.75
C HIS A 109 -7.95 -17.61 11.76
N THR A 110 -7.21 -16.80 12.49
CA THR A 110 -7.79 -15.91 13.52
C THR A 110 -8.44 -14.66 12.97
N GLY A 111 -8.47 -14.45 11.65
CA GLY A 111 -9.01 -13.24 11.03
C GLY A 111 -10.53 -13.13 11.12
N LEU A 112 -11.23 -14.25 11.24
CA LEU A 112 -12.64 -14.33 11.60
C LEU A 112 -12.87 -15.54 12.49
N PHE A 113 -13.43 -15.34 13.67
CA PHE A 113 -13.89 -16.44 14.51
C PHE A 113 -15.08 -16.03 15.37
N VAL A 114 -15.92 -17.01 15.70
CA VAL A 114 -17.02 -16.87 16.64
C VAL A 114 -16.54 -17.35 18.00
N LEU A 115 -16.94 -16.65 19.06
CA LEU A 115 -16.67 -17.05 20.44
C LEU A 115 -17.86 -16.79 21.36
N GLN A 116 -17.92 -17.55 22.45
CA GLN A 116 -18.69 -17.21 23.64
C GLN A 116 -17.80 -16.45 24.62
N PRO A 117 -18.11 -15.19 24.95
CA PRO A 117 -17.32 -14.45 25.92
C PRO A 117 -17.33 -15.13 27.29
N SER A 118 -16.18 -15.17 27.94
CA SER A 118 -16.01 -15.78 29.27
C SER A 118 -14.80 -15.19 29.97
N MET A 119 -15.03 -14.57 31.13
CA MET A 119 -13.93 -14.09 31.99
C MET A 119 -13.05 -15.23 32.50
N VAL A 120 -13.57 -16.46 32.58
CA VAL A 120 -12.77 -17.65 32.95
C VAL A 120 -11.76 -17.94 31.86
N VAL A 121 -12.22 -18.08 30.60
CA VAL A 121 -11.34 -18.35 29.44
C VAL A 121 -10.37 -17.19 29.21
N PHE A 122 -10.82 -15.94 29.35
CA PHE A 122 -9.94 -14.77 29.20
C PHE A 122 -8.79 -14.78 30.22
N LYS A 123 -9.10 -14.98 31.51
CA LYS A 123 -8.07 -15.02 32.57
C LYS A 123 -7.11 -16.20 32.39
N ASP A 124 -7.63 -17.35 31.96
CA ASP A 124 -6.83 -18.52 31.66
C ASP A 124 -5.86 -18.25 30.50
N MET A 125 -6.31 -17.63 29.40
CA MET A 125 -5.41 -17.21 28.32
C MET A 125 -4.32 -16.22 28.79
N LEU A 126 -4.64 -15.27 29.66
CA LEU A 126 -3.61 -14.38 30.23
C LEU A 126 -2.61 -15.15 31.09
N HIS A 127 -3.08 -16.09 31.90
CA HIS A 127 -2.21 -16.95 32.70
C HIS A 127 -1.27 -17.80 31.82
N GLU A 128 -1.78 -18.37 30.73
CA GLU A 128 -1.00 -19.14 29.77
C GLU A 128 0.07 -18.30 29.05
N LEU A 129 -0.21 -17.02 28.79
CA LEU A 129 0.81 -16.08 28.30
C LEU A 129 1.92 -15.84 29.33
N GLU A 130 1.56 -15.69 30.61
CA GLU A 130 2.52 -15.51 31.71
C GLU A 130 3.39 -16.76 31.93
N MET A 131 2.79 -17.95 31.78
CA MET A 131 3.49 -19.23 31.89
C MET A 131 4.38 -19.56 30.68
N GLY A 132 4.36 -18.72 29.63
CA GLY A 132 5.21 -18.88 28.46
C GLY A 132 4.78 -20.02 27.55
N ARG A 133 3.46 -20.20 27.36
CA ARG A 133 2.90 -21.13 26.35
C ARG A 133 3.64 -20.98 25.02
N GLU A 134 3.90 -22.10 24.34
CA GLU A 134 4.56 -22.05 23.04
C GLU A 134 3.71 -21.29 22.02
N ASN A 135 4.33 -20.31 21.35
CA ASN A 135 3.70 -19.52 20.31
C ASN A 135 4.66 -19.36 19.13
N PRO A 136 4.51 -20.16 18.05
CA PRO A 136 5.46 -20.19 16.94
C PRO A 136 5.58 -18.89 16.13
N ASP A 137 4.53 -18.08 16.06
CA ASP A 137 4.52 -16.82 15.29
C ASP A 137 4.66 -15.57 16.16
N GLY A 138 4.68 -15.74 17.49
CA GLY A 138 4.73 -14.65 18.46
C GLY A 138 3.51 -13.71 18.40
N ALA A 139 2.40 -14.12 17.78
CA ALA A 139 1.22 -13.30 17.53
C ALA A 139 -0.08 -13.97 18.02
N ASP A 140 -1.24 -13.42 17.65
CA ASP A 140 -2.55 -13.95 18.04
C ASP A 140 -2.86 -15.29 17.35
N GLN A 141 -2.39 -15.48 16.12
CA GLN A 141 -2.66 -16.69 15.35
C GLN A 141 -2.02 -17.93 15.98
N GLY A 142 -0.71 -17.92 16.22
CA GLY A 142 -0.02 -19.02 16.88
C GLY A 142 -0.54 -19.27 18.29
N PHE A 143 -0.80 -18.22 19.06
CA PHE A 143 -1.35 -18.37 20.41
C PHE A 143 -2.72 -19.04 20.40
N LEU A 144 -3.69 -18.52 19.65
CA LEU A 144 -5.04 -19.08 19.62
C LEU A 144 -5.06 -20.50 19.07
N VAL A 145 -4.26 -20.80 18.05
CA VAL A 145 -4.12 -22.16 17.50
C VAL A 145 -3.60 -23.13 18.55
N SER A 146 -2.60 -22.73 19.34
CA SER A 146 -2.09 -23.56 20.44
C SER A 146 -3.08 -23.70 21.61
N TYR A 147 -3.95 -22.71 21.82
CA TYR A 147 -4.93 -22.70 22.92
C TYR A 147 -6.19 -23.51 22.59
N PHE A 148 -6.57 -23.59 21.31
CA PHE A 148 -7.68 -24.40 20.81
C PHE A 148 -7.20 -25.53 19.87
N PRO A 149 -6.33 -26.44 20.34
CA PRO A 149 -5.67 -27.43 19.47
C PRO A 149 -6.66 -28.42 18.85
N ASP A 150 -7.72 -28.76 19.58
CA ASP A 150 -8.71 -29.75 19.15
C ASP A 150 -9.60 -29.28 18.00
N LEU A 151 -9.55 -28.00 17.59
CA LEU A 151 -10.51 -27.46 16.61
C LEU A 151 -10.48 -28.24 15.29
N LEU A 152 -9.33 -28.79 14.92
CA LEU A 152 -9.16 -29.60 13.70
C LEU A 152 -10.10 -30.81 13.69
N ASP A 153 -10.28 -31.45 14.83
CA ASP A 153 -11.07 -32.68 14.99
C ASP A 153 -12.56 -32.40 15.26
N ARG A 154 -12.97 -31.12 15.27
CA ARG A 154 -14.37 -30.73 15.55
C ARG A 154 -15.25 -30.85 14.30
N PRO A 155 -16.57 -31.04 14.47
CA PRO A 155 -17.49 -31.08 13.34
C PRO A 155 -17.55 -29.75 12.59
N MET A 156 -17.96 -29.80 11.32
CA MET A 156 -18.26 -28.59 10.55
C MET A 156 -19.52 -27.92 11.09
N PHE A 157 -19.50 -26.59 11.16
CA PHE A 157 -20.66 -25.78 11.51
C PHE A 157 -21.68 -25.79 10.38
N HIS A 158 -22.91 -26.15 10.74
CA HIS A 158 -24.08 -25.99 9.88
C HIS A 158 -25.14 -25.25 10.69
N PRO A 159 -25.58 -24.05 10.25
CA PRO A 159 -26.51 -23.23 11.02
C PRO A 159 -27.85 -23.96 11.20
N PRO A 160 -28.36 -24.09 12.44
CA PRO A 160 -29.67 -24.69 12.69
C PRO A 160 -30.82 -23.93 12.02
N ALA A 161 -31.73 -24.64 11.36
CA ALA A 161 -32.86 -24.03 10.64
C ALA A 161 -33.83 -23.27 11.56
N ASN A 162 -33.87 -23.62 12.85
CA ASN A 162 -34.69 -22.97 13.87
C ASN A 162 -34.02 -21.73 14.49
N GLY A 163 -32.79 -21.38 14.09
CA GLY A 163 -32.02 -20.27 14.65
C GLY A 163 -31.47 -20.51 16.05
N SER A 164 -31.53 -21.73 16.57
CA SER A 164 -31.01 -22.02 17.92
C SER A 164 -29.49 -21.92 17.96
N LYS A 165 -28.96 -21.41 19.07
CA LYS A 165 -27.51 -21.37 19.32
C LYS A 165 -27.01 -22.76 19.69
N MET A 166 -25.92 -23.17 19.06
CA MET A 166 -25.26 -24.44 19.36
C MET A 166 -24.37 -24.30 20.61
N ASP A 167 -24.10 -25.41 21.28
CA ASP A 167 -23.01 -25.53 22.26
C ASP A 167 -21.86 -26.38 21.68
N GLY A 168 -20.64 -26.17 22.16
CA GLY A 168 -19.42 -26.85 21.69
C GLY A 168 -18.58 -26.01 20.74
N THR A 169 -17.61 -26.62 20.07
CA THR A 169 -16.68 -25.96 19.14
C THR A 169 -16.84 -26.55 17.74
N TYR A 170 -16.73 -25.71 16.70
CA TYR A 170 -17.03 -26.13 15.32
C TYR A 170 -16.08 -25.49 14.32
N ARG A 171 -15.78 -26.21 13.24
CA ARG A 171 -15.05 -25.67 12.10
C ARG A 171 -15.99 -24.88 11.20
N LEU A 172 -15.64 -23.64 10.86
CA LEU A 172 -16.42 -22.87 9.91
C LEU A 172 -16.07 -23.28 8.47
N PRO A 173 -17.06 -23.34 7.56
CA PRO A 173 -16.81 -23.42 6.11
C PRO A 173 -15.85 -22.32 5.62
N LEU A 174 -14.96 -22.66 4.67
CA LEU A 174 -13.99 -21.73 4.08
C LEU A 174 -14.65 -20.46 3.51
N GLY A 175 -15.89 -20.56 3.03
CA GLY A 175 -16.67 -19.43 2.53
C GLY A 175 -16.89 -18.30 3.55
N TYR A 176 -16.71 -18.53 4.86
CA TYR A 176 -16.72 -17.48 5.89
C TYR A 176 -15.38 -16.77 6.08
N GLN A 177 -14.31 -17.23 5.44
CA GLN A 177 -12.99 -16.61 5.54
C GLN A 177 -12.15 -16.92 4.30
N MET A 178 -12.59 -16.39 3.15
CA MET A 178 -11.94 -16.60 1.88
C MET A 178 -10.67 -15.75 1.80
N ASP A 179 -9.52 -16.38 1.95
CA ASP A 179 -8.23 -15.73 1.75
C ASP A 179 -8.10 -15.23 0.30
N ALA A 180 -7.82 -13.93 0.14
CA ALA A 180 -7.62 -13.28 -1.15
C ALA A 180 -6.54 -13.97 -2.02
N SER A 181 -5.57 -14.66 -1.42
CA SER A 181 -4.55 -15.42 -2.14
C SER A 181 -5.12 -16.53 -3.03
N TYR A 182 -6.23 -17.15 -2.63
CA TYR A 182 -6.93 -18.15 -3.44
C TYR A 182 -7.48 -17.56 -4.75
N TYR A 183 -7.78 -16.26 -4.77
CA TYR A 183 -8.19 -15.57 -5.98
C TYR A 183 -7.00 -15.34 -6.93
N TYR A 184 -5.84 -14.90 -6.43
CA TYR A 184 -4.78 -14.39 -7.29
C TYR A 184 -4.10 -15.44 -8.18
N LEU A 185 -4.09 -16.71 -7.79
CA LEU A 185 -3.56 -17.79 -8.64
C LEU A 185 -4.39 -18.00 -9.90
N LYS A 186 -5.72 -17.91 -9.81
CA LYS A 186 -6.64 -18.15 -10.94
C LYS A 186 -7.28 -16.88 -11.50
N LEU A 187 -7.05 -15.72 -10.86
CA LEU A 187 -7.72 -14.45 -11.11
C LEU A 187 -9.26 -14.55 -11.14
N ARG A 188 -9.80 -15.54 -10.42
CA ARG A 188 -11.23 -15.78 -10.22
C ARG A 188 -11.42 -16.58 -8.96
N TRP A 189 -12.57 -16.42 -8.31
CA TRP A 189 -12.94 -17.24 -7.18
C TRP A 189 -13.22 -18.68 -7.63
N SER A 190 -12.61 -19.64 -6.92
CA SER A 190 -12.82 -21.07 -7.11
C SER A 190 -12.95 -21.74 -5.75
N VAL A 191 -13.95 -21.31 -4.98
CA VAL A 191 -14.29 -21.88 -3.67
C VAL A 191 -15.56 -22.70 -3.84
N PRO A 192 -15.46 -24.04 -3.94
CA PRO A 192 -16.60 -24.90 -4.30
C PRO A 192 -17.57 -25.12 -3.14
N CYS A 193 -17.27 -24.66 -1.94
CA CYS A 193 -18.02 -24.97 -0.73
C CYS A 193 -18.19 -23.75 0.20
N GLY A 194 -19.30 -23.73 0.91
CA GLY A 194 -19.63 -22.66 1.86
C GLY A 194 -20.38 -21.48 1.23
N PRO A 195 -20.75 -20.49 2.04
CA PRO A 195 -21.65 -19.41 1.62
C PRO A 195 -20.95 -18.32 0.79
N ASN A 196 -19.62 -18.32 0.71
CA ASN A 196 -18.80 -17.32 0.03
C ASN A 196 -19.12 -15.88 0.47
N SER A 197 -19.11 -15.65 1.78
CA SER A 197 -19.61 -14.43 2.41
C SER A 197 -18.55 -13.40 2.76
N VAL A 198 -17.33 -13.83 3.08
CA VAL A 198 -16.29 -12.93 3.62
C VAL A 198 -14.97 -13.17 2.93
N ILE A 199 -14.37 -12.10 2.42
CA ILE A 199 -13.02 -12.08 1.89
C ILE A 199 -12.09 -11.53 2.97
N THR A 200 -10.96 -12.19 3.21
CA THR A 200 -9.88 -11.63 4.04
C THR A 200 -8.68 -11.26 3.17
N PHE A 201 -8.00 -10.17 3.51
CA PHE A 201 -6.84 -9.67 2.78
C PHE A 201 -5.54 -9.78 3.62
N PRO A 202 -4.96 -10.99 3.79
CA PRO A 202 -3.79 -11.20 4.64
C PRO A 202 -2.47 -10.73 3.97
N SER A 203 -2.59 -9.92 2.91
CA SER A 203 -1.47 -9.41 2.13
C SER A 203 -0.45 -8.67 2.99
N LEU A 204 0.78 -8.59 2.46
CA LEU A 204 1.84 -7.75 3.04
C LEU A 204 1.28 -6.36 3.38
N PRO A 205 1.74 -5.73 4.49
CA PRO A 205 1.24 -4.42 4.90
C PRO A 205 1.22 -3.40 3.77
N TRP A 206 2.23 -3.42 2.89
CA TRP A 206 2.37 -2.51 1.76
C TRP A 206 1.41 -2.78 0.59
N LEU A 207 0.74 -3.93 0.57
CA LEU A 207 -0.19 -4.35 -0.49
C LEU A 207 -1.63 -4.47 0.02
N LYS A 208 -1.92 -3.91 1.20
CA LYS A 208 -3.29 -3.87 1.73
C LYS A 208 -4.23 -3.17 0.75
N PRO A 209 -5.50 -3.61 0.70
CA PRO A 209 -6.42 -3.28 -0.40
C PRO A 209 -6.88 -1.82 -0.42
N TRP A 210 -6.63 -1.05 0.65
CA TRP A 210 -6.94 0.38 0.70
C TRP A 210 -5.88 1.28 0.07
N TYR A 211 -4.72 0.73 -0.31
CA TYR A 211 -3.67 1.50 -0.96
C TYR A 211 -3.92 1.60 -2.46
N TRP A 212 -3.85 2.81 -3.00
CA TRP A 212 -4.11 3.05 -4.42
C TRP A 212 -3.16 2.28 -5.35
N TRP A 213 -1.93 2.03 -4.91
CA TRP A 213 -0.93 1.28 -5.68
C TRP A 213 -1.07 -0.25 -5.55
N SER A 214 -1.90 -0.75 -4.64
CA SER A 214 -2.14 -2.19 -4.49
C SER A 214 -2.78 -2.79 -5.74
N TRP A 215 -3.63 -2.03 -6.42
CA TRP A 215 -4.06 -2.30 -7.78
C TRP A 215 -3.08 -1.63 -8.77
N PRO A 216 -2.70 -2.24 -9.91
CA PRO A 216 -3.21 -3.50 -10.49
C PRO A 216 -2.49 -4.78 -10.01
N ILE A 217 -1.54 -4.69 -9.07
CA ILE A 217 -0.77 -5.85 -8.57
C ILE A 217 -1.72 -6.91 -8.00
N LEU A 218 -2.61 -6.50 -7.09
CA LEU A 218 -3.62 -7.32 -6.43
C LEU A 218 -5.02 -6.86 -6.88
N PRO A 219 -5.56 -7.39 -7.99
CA PRO A 219 -6.75 -6.83 -8.65
C PRO A 219 -8.01 -6.86 -7.79
N LEU A 220 -8.13 -7.83 -6.88
CA LEU A 220 -9.23 -7.94 -5.92
C LEU A 220 -9.35 -6.73 -4.99
N GLY A 221 -8.26 -5.96 -4.78
CA GLY A 221 -8.30 -4.70 -4.03
C GLY A 221 -9.27 -3.66 -4.63
N LEU A 222 -9.61 -3.78 -5.92
CA LEU A 222 -10.62 -2.91 -6.53
C LEU A 222 -12.02 -3.10 -5.90
N GLN A 223 -12.37 -4.33 -5.46
CA GLN A 223 -13.63 -4.58 -4.75
C GLN A 223 -13.70 -3.82 -3.41
N TRP A 224 -12.56 -3.71 -2.71
CA TRP A 224 -12.47 -2.91 -1.49
C TRP A 224 -12.74 -1.42 -1.79
N HIS A 225 -12.13 -0.90 -2.84
CA HIS A 225 -12.31 0.49 -3.26
C HIS A 225 -13.74 0.78 -3.75
N GLU A 226 -14.40 -0.19 -4.37
CA GLU A 226 -15.82 -0.11 -4.76
C GLU A 226 -16.74 -0.05 -3.54
N GLN A 227 -16.51 -0.93 -2.55
CA GLN A 227 -17.26 -0.89 -1.31
C GLN A 227 -17.07 0.45 -0.61
N ARG A 228 -15.82 0.92 -0.51
CA ARG A 228 -15.51 2.24 0.06
C ARG A 228 -16.20 3.37 -0.69
N ARG A 229 -16.22 3.35 -2.02
CA ARG A 229 -16.89 4.36 -2.85
C ARG A 229 -18.35 4.49 -2.46
N SER A 230 -19.02 3.36 -2.25
CA SER A 230 -20.44 3.31 -1.90
C SER A 230 -20.76 3.64 -0.43
N SER A 231 -19.79 3.54 0.50
CA SER A 231 -20.04 3.75 1.94
C SER A 231 -19.45 5.04 2.52
N LEU A 232 -18.22 5.39 2.12
CA LEU A 232 -17.46 6.53 2.62
C LEU A 232 -17.25 7.60 1.53
N GLY A 233 -17.13 7.16 0.27
CA GLY A 233 -16.71 8.00 -0.84
C GLY A 233 -15.22 8.37 -0.78
N TYR A 234 -14.84 9.35 -1.61
CA TYR A 234 -13.49 9.91 -1.72
C TYR A 234 -13.50 11.45 -1.65
N ALA A 235 -14.58 12.03 -1.09
CA ALA A 235 -14.75 13.47 -1.03
C ALA A 235 -13.69 14.15 -0.15
N ALA A 236 -13.21 13.47 0.89
CA ALA A 236 -12.15 13.99 1.77
C ALA A 236 -10.81 14.14 1.04
N GLU A 237 -10.46 13.20 0.15
CA GLU A 237 -9.21 13.26 -0.62
C GLU A 237 -9.30 14.15 -1.87
N ALA A 238 -10.51 14.43 -2.38
CA ALA A 238 -10.71 15.14 -3.64
C ALA A 238 -10.04 16.53 -3.70
N PRO A 239 -10.13 17.41 -2.68
CA PRO A 239 -9.46 18.72 -2.72
C PRO A 239 -7.93 18.59 -2.86
N ALA A 240 -7.32 17.68 -2.09
CA ALA A 240 -5.88 17.45 -2.15
C ALA A 240 -5.45 16.96 -3.54
N MET A 241 -6.22 16.05 -4.14
CA MET A 241 -5.94 15.54 -5.49
C MET A 241 -6.07 16.62 -6.56
N LEU A 242 -7.10 17.48 -6.49
CA LEU A 242 -7.31 18.57 -7.43
C LEU A 242 -6.19 19.62 -7.34
N ILE A 243 -5.80 19.99 -6.11
CA ILE A 243 -4.68 20.90 -5.87
C ILE A 243 -3.38 20.31 -6.42
N GLN A 244 -3.08 19.03 -6.15
CA GLN A 244 -1.90 18.36 -6.69
C GLN A 244 -1.90 18.34 -8.21
N ALA A 245 -3.03 18.00 -8.85
CA ALA A 245 -3.15 18.01 -10.31
C ALA A 245 -2.92 19.41 -10.89
N ALA A 246 -3.51 20.45 -10.29
CA ALA A 246 -3.32 21.84 -10.71
C ALA A 246 -1.86 22.30 -10.56
N ILE A 247 -1.19 21.95 -9.46
CA ILE A 247 0.23 22.24 -9.25
C ILE A 247 1.09 21.56 -10.33
N TYR A 248 0.87 20.27 -10.59
CA TYR A 248 1.65 19.54 -11.58
C TYR A 248 1.44 20.08 -13.00
N LEU A 249 0.20 20.42 -13.37
CA LEU A 249 -0.09 21.08 -14.64
C LEU A 249 0.57 22.46 -14.73
N GLY A 250 0.52 23.25 -13.65
CA GLY A 250 1.19 24.55 -13.55
C GLY A 250 2.71 24.42 -13.75
N ILE A 251 3.35 23.44 -13.11
CA ILE A 251 4.78 23.13 -13.30
C ILE A 251 5.08 22.82 -14.77
N MET A 252 4.27 21.98 -15.42
CA MET A 252 4.47 21.65 -16.83
C MET A 252 4.34 22.88 -17.75
N VAL A 253 3.36 23.76 -17.48
CA VAL A 253 3.19 25.00 -18.24
C VAL A 253 4.38 25.94 -18.02
N VAL A 254 4.77 26.19 -16.78
CA VAL A 254 5.89 27.09 -16.44
C VAL A 254 7.20 26.56 -17.03
N THR A 255 7.48 25.27 -16.91
CA THR A 255 8.71 24.67 -17.46
C THR A 255 8.75 24.71 -18.99
N ARG A 256 7.61 24.68 -19.68
CA ARG A 256 7.56 24.88 -21.14
C ARG A 256 7.71 26.34 -21.56
N LEU A 257 7.23 27.28 -20.76
CA LEU A 257 7.31 28.72 -21.05
C LEU A 257 8.65 29.34 -20.63
N ALA A 258 9.30 28.78 -19.61
CA ALA A 258 10.61 29.20 -19.16
C ALA A 258 11.65 28.93 -20.26
N ARG A 259 12.15 29.99 -20.89
CA ARG A 259 13.24 29.87 -21.86
C ARG A 259 14.49 29.30 -21.15
N PRO A 260 15.28 28.43 -21.80
CA PRO A 260 16.49 27.81 -21.23
C PRO A 260 17.62 28.79 -20.87
N GLY A 261 17.44 30.10 -21.08
CA GLY A 261 18.46 31.13 -20.86
C GLY A 261 18.65 31.56 -19.40
N LEU A 262 17.71 31.29 -18.49
CA LEU A 262 17.78 31.77 -17.10
C LEU A 262 18.74 30.97 -16.19
N LEU A 263 19.04 29.72 -16.54
CA LEU A 263 19.96 28.85 -15.77
C LEU A 263 21.43 28.96 -16.19
N ARG A 264 21.73 29.58 -17.35
CA ARG A 264 23.11 29.88 -17.78
C ARG A 264 23.87 30.81 -16.83
N LEU A 265 23.16 31.55 -15.98
CA LEU A 265 23.73 32.57 -15.10
C LEU A 265 24.33 32.06 -13.79
N CYS A 266 24.06 30.81 -13.39
CA CYS A 266 24.61 30.28 -12.13
C CYS A 266 25.94 29.52 -12.33
N TYR A 267 26.28 29.14 -13.56
CA TYR A 267 27.48 28.35 -13.85
C TYR A 267 28.69 29.18 -14.30
N SER A 268 28.47 30.44 -14.72
CA SER A 268 29.50 31.29 -15.33
C SER A 268 30.49 31.94 -14.34
N ARG A 269 30.49 31.56 -13.05
CA ARG A 269 31.25 32.32 -12.01
C ARG A 269 32.12 31.49 -11.06
N ARG A 270 32.72 30.34 -11.46
CA ARG A 270 33.75 29.73 -10.60
C ARG A 270 34.79 28.81 -11.27
N SER A 271 36.01 29.38 -11.36
CA SER A 271 37.33 28.83 -11.05
C SER A 271 37.88 27.60 -11.81
N GLU A 272 38.98 27.87 -12.51
CA GLU A 272 39.79 27.08 -13.46
C GLU A 272 40.43 25.75 -12.99
N LYS A 273 40.12 25.16 -11.83
CA LYS A 273 40.95 24.04 -11.31
C LYS A 273 40.26 22.74 -10.84
N SER A 274 38.96 22.53 -11.06
CA SER A 274 38.33 21.20 -10.79
C SER A 274 37.28 20.75 -11.81
N ILE A 275 37.62 20.78 -13.10
CA ILE A 275 36.72 20.42 -14.21
C ILE A 275 36.18 18.95 -14.10
N PRO A 276 36.99 17.90 -13.85
CA PRO A 276 36.47 16.52 -13.89
C PRO A 276 35.59 16.15 -12.68
N PHE A 277 35.92 16.66 -11.50
CA PHE A 277 35.11 16.45 -10.30
C PHE A 277 33.74 17.13 -10.45
N LEU A 278 33.69 18.38 -10.92
CA LEU A 278 32.45 19.11 -11.13
C LEU A 278 31.55 18.43 -12.18
N HIS A 279 32.14 17.94 -13.29
CA HIS A 279 31.41 17.19 -14.32
C HIS A 279 30.77 15.91 -13.75
N THR A 280 31.49 15.22 -12.87
CA THR A 280 30.98 14.01 -12.21
C THR A 280 29.84 14.36 -11.25
N VAL A 281 29.98 15.44 -10.47
CA VAL A 281 28.93 15.93 -9.57
C VAL A 281 27.65 16.29 -10.34
N VAL A 282 27.74 16.99 -11.47
CA VAL A 282 26.57 17.32 -12.30
C VAL A 282 25.89 16.08 -12.85
N LYS A 283 26.67 15.11 -13.37
CA LYS A 283 26.12 13.84 -13.88
C LYS A 283 25.36 13.08 -12.79
N VAL A 284 25.97 12.94 -11.61
CA VAL A 284 25.34 12.30 -10.45
C VAL A 284 24.09 13.05 -10.01
N ALA A 285 24.13 14.38 -9.95
CA ALA A 285 22.99 15.22 -9.59
C ALA A 285 21.82 15.09 -10.58
N ALA A 286 22.09 15.05 -11.89
CA ALA A 286 21.07 14.85 -12.91
C ALA A 286 20.39 13.47 -12.79
N LEU A 287 21.17 12.40 -12.62
CA LEU A 287 20.65 11.04 -12.44
C LEU A 287 19.83 10.91 -11.15
N TRP A 288 20.31 11.48 -10.04
CA TRP A 288 19.54 11.54 -8.80
C TRP A 288 18.26 12.34 -8.95
N SER A 289 18.28 13.46 -9.68
CA SER A 289 17.10 14.28 -9.91
C SER A 289 16.04 13.52 -10.73
N MET A 290 16.46 12.73 -11.71
CA MET A 290 15.57 11.82 -12.44
C MET A 290 14.95 10.76 -11.53
N PHE A 291 15.74 10.13 -10.66
CA PHE A 291 15.23 9.14 -9.70
C PHE A 291 14.21 9.78 -8.75
N VAL A 292 14.56 10.92 -8.15
CA VAL A 292 13.68 11.68 -7.23
C VAL A 292 12.38 12.08 -7.93
N ALA A 293 12.42 12.48 -9.20
CA ALA A 293 11.24 12.83 -9.99
C ALA A 293 10.23 11.67 -10.11
N HIS A 294 10.68 10.41 -10.08
CA HIS A 294 9.80 9.23 -10.14
C HIS A 294 9.34 8.75 -8.76
N VAL A 295 10.12 9.00 -7.71
CA VAL A 295 9.86 8.51 -6.35
C VAL A 295 8.99 9.46 -5.54
N VAL A 296 9.24 10.77 -5.61
CA VAL A 296 8.52 11.76 -4.79
C VAL A 296 7.01 11.75 -5.03
N PRO A 297 6.50 11.78 -6.28
CA PRO A 297 5.06 11.79 -6.53
C PRO A 297 4.34 10.60 -5.91
N PHE A 298 4.98 9.42 -5.86
CA PHE A 298 4.40 8.22 -5.26
C PHE A 298 4.02 8.43 -3.80
N PHE A 299 4.88 9.10 -3.03
CA PHE A 299 4.64 9.37 -1.61
C PHE A 299 3.75 10.59 -1.37
N LEU A 300 3.61 11.47 -2.36
CA LEU A 300 2.73 12.64 -2.26
C LEU A 300 1.25 12.31 -2.54
N VAL A 301 0.97 11.34 -3.43
CA VAL A 301 -0.41 10.92 -3.69
C VAL A 301 -1.03 10.36 -2.40
N PRO A 302 -2.19 10.88 -1.93
CA PRO A 302 -2.79 10.39 -0.70
C PRO A 302 -3.04 8.89 -0.76
N ARG A 303 -2.60 8.17 0.27
CA ARG A 303 -2.47 6.70 0.23
C ARG A 303 -3.79 5.96 -0.03
N THR A 304 -4.91 6.59 0.35
CA THR A 304 -6.24 6.02 0.39
C THR A 304 -7.11 6.34 -0.83
N VAL A 305 -6.57 7.07 -1.83
CA VAL A 305 -7.34 7.45 -3.02
C VAL A 305 -7.77 6.25 -3.84
N HIS A 306 -8.76 6.44 -4.71
CA HIS A 306 -9.17 5.42 -5.65
C HIS A 306 -8.02 5.11 -6.64
N PRO A 307 -7.65 3.84 -6.89
CA PRO A 307 -6.53 3.46 -7.76
C PRO A 307 -6.60 4.08 -9.16
N LEU A 308 -7.79 4.10 -9.76
CA LEU A 308 -8.03 4.70 -11.08
C LEU A 308 -7.74 6.22 -11.15
N LEU A 309 -7.66 6.90 -10.01
CA LEU A 309 -7.28 8.31 -9.93
C LEU A 309 -5.86 8.50 -9.39
N GLY A 310 -5.41 7.61 -8.48
CA GLY A 310 -4.07 7.62 -7.92
C GLY A 310 -2.97 7.44 -8.98
N TRP A 311 -3.12 6.45 -9.87
CA TRP A 311 -2.13 6.22 -10.94
C TRP A 311 -2.00 7.40 -11.92
N PRO A 312 -3.09 7.95 -12.50
CA PRO A 312 -2.97 9.15 -13.33
C PRO A 312 -2.32 10.33 -12.62
N LEU A 313 -2.66 10.56 -11.34
CA LEU A 313 -2.07 11.65 -10.56
C LEU A 313 -0.57 11.43 -10.30
N TYR A 314 -0.16 10.19 -10.01
CA TYR A 314 1.24 9.80 -9.92
C TYR A 314 1.98 10.05 -11.24
N LEU A 315 1.43 9.57 -12.36
CA LEU A 315 2.04 9.72 -13.68
C LEU A 315 2.17 11.20 -14.07
N LEU A 316 1.14 12.01 -13.77
CA LEU A 316 1.17 13.45 -13.98
C LEU A 316 2.25 14.13 -13.13
N GLY A 317 2.36 13.78 -11.84
CA GLY A 317 3.39 14.31 -10.96
C GLY A 317 4.80 13.93 -11.41
N ALA A 318 5.01 12.68 -11.80
CA ALA A 318 6.30 12.22 -12.31
C ALA A 318 6.67 12.92 -13.64
N ALA A 319 5.70 13.11 -14.54
CA ALA A 319 5.91 13.86 -15.78
C ALA A 319 6.25 15.34 -15.52
N ALA A 320 5.58 15.98 -14.56
CA ALA A 320 5.83 17.37 -14.17
C ALA A 320 7.22 17.56 -13.56
N LEU A 321 7.66 16.66 -12.67
CA LEU A 321 9.02 16.71 -12.12
C LEU A 321 10.07 16.38 -13.19
N CYS A 322 9.80 15.43 -14.09
CA CYS A 322 10.68 15.15 -15.22
C CYS A 322 10.81 16.35 -16.17
N SER A 323 9.78 17.19 -16.34
CA SER A 323 9.88 18.40 -17.17
C SER A 323 10.80 19.45 -16.55
N ILE A 324 10.83 19.56 -15.20
CA ILE A 324 11.83 20.37 -14.49
C ILE A 324 13.23 19.85 -14.77
N VAL A 325 13.47 18.54 -14.60
CA VAL A 325 14.79 17.93 -14.83
C VAL A 325 15.25 18.15 -16.27
N THR A 326 14.34 17.97 -17.23
CA THR A 326 14.59 18.20 -18.65
C THR A 326 15.01 19.65 -18.92
N GLY A 327 14.31 20.63 -18.34
CA GLY A 327 14.63 22.04 -18.50
C GLY A 327 15.92 22.47 -17.79
N VAL A 328 16.15 21.99 -16.56
CA VAL A 328 17.32 22.35 -15.74
C VAL A 328 18.62 21.84 -16.33
N PHE A 329 18.64 20.59 -16.79
CA PHE A 329 19.84 19.94 -17.33
C PHE A 329 19.89 19.96 -18.87
N LEU A 330 18.96 20.67 -19.53
CA LEU A 330 18.84 20.76 -20.99
C LEU A 330 18.84 19.39 -21.69
N LEU A 331 18.19 18.41 -21.07
CA LEU A 331 18.16 17.04 -21.55
C LEU A 331 17.10 16.86 -22.64
N PRO A 332 17.26 15.86 -23.52
CA PRO A 332 16.18 15.46 -24.40
C PRO A 332 15.02 14.85 -23.58
N ALA A 333 13.80 15.35 -23.80
CA ALA A 333 12.62 14.96 -23.00
C ALA A 333 12.26 13.47 -23.13
N LEU A 334 12.35 12.91 -24.34
CA LEU A 334 11.94 11.52 -24.60
C LEU A 334 12.78 10.50 -23.82
N PRO A 335 14.14 10.57 -23.81
CA PRO A 335 14.96 9.73 -22.94
C PRO A 335 14.63 9.84 -21.45
N VAL A 336 14.34 11.04 -20.93
CA VAL A 336 13.98 11.24 -19.51
C VAL A 336 12.62 10.61 -19.20
N LEU A 337 11.64 10.73 -20.09
CA LEU A 337 10.29 10.19 -19.93
C LEU A 337 10.17 8.69 -20.26
N THR A 338 11.21 8.06 -20.80
CA THR A 338 11.16 6.64 -21.22
C THR A 338 10.81 5.71 -20.07
N LEU A 339 11.37 5.95 -18.87
CA LEU A 339 11.07 5.14 -17.68
C LEU A 339 9.59 5.28 -17.28
N LEU A 340 9.04 6.48 -17.30
CA LEU A 340 7.62 6.73 -17.00
C LEU A 340 6.69 6.02 -18.00
N LEU A 341 7.06 6.00 -19.29
CA LEU A 341 6.32 5.27 -20.33
C LEU A 341 6.39 3.75 -20.10
N ALA A 342 7.56 3.22 -19.74
CA ALA A 342 7.72 1.81 -19.39
C ALA A 342 6.88 1.43 -18.16
N ILE A 343 6.85 2.27 -17.12
CA ILE A 343 5.98 2.07 -15.95
C ILE A 343 4.51 2.08 -16.39
N SER A 344 4.09 3.07 -17.19
CA SER A 344 2.71 3.18 -17.67
C SER A 344 2.28 1.95 -18.47
N GLY A 345 3.13 1.44 -19.35
CA GLY A 345 2.84 0.22 -20.09
C GLY A 345 2.82 -1.02 -19.20
N SER A 346 3.68 -1.12 -18.18
CA SER A 346 3.64 -2.22 -17.21
C SER A 346 2.32 -2.23 -16.41
N LEU A 347 1.79 -1.05 -16.07
CA LEU A 347 0.49 -0.91 -15.40
C LEU A 347 -0.64 -1.37 -16.32
N PHE A 348 -0.60 -1.00 -17.60
CA PHE A 348 -1.58 -1.45 -18.59
C PHE A 348 -1.55 -2.97 -18.76
N VAL A 349 -0.35 -3.56 -18.89
CA VAL A 349 -0.16 -5.02 -18.94
C VAL A 349 -0.75 -5.67 -17.69
N MET A 350 -0.43 -5.19 -16.49
CA MET A 350 -0.96 -5.78 -15.24
C MET A 350 -2.49 -5.66 -15.09
N ALA A 351 -3.07 -4.55 -15.55
CA ALA A 351 -4.50 -4.26 -15.44
C ALA A 351 -5.35 -4.98 -16.50
N PHE A 352 -4.71 -5.60 -17.50
CA PHE A 352 -5.41 -6.19 -18.62
C PHE A 352 -6.26 -7.41 -18.19
N PRO A 353 -7.53 -7.51 -18.61
CA PRO A 353 -8.46 -8.49 -18.03
C PRO A 353 -8.40 -9.89 -18.63
N TRP A 354 -7.65 -10.14 -19.70
CA TRP A 354 -7.70 -11.40 -20.46
C TRP A 354 -6.80 -12.52 -19.95
N TYR A 355 -6.13 -12.35 -18.81
CA TYR A 355 -5.31 -13.41 -18.25
C TYR A 355 -6.17 -14.56 -17.73
N SER A 356 -5.80 -15.78 -18.14
CA SER A 356 -6.42 -17.03 -17.64
C SER A 356 -6.17 -17.27 -16.16
N ASP A 357 -5.02 -16.81 -15.67
CA ASP A 357 -4.51 -17.09 -14.33
C ASP A 357 -3.38 -16.10 -13.98
N GLY A 358 -3.00 -16.07 -12.70
CA GLY A 358 -2.00 -15.17 -12.17
C GLY A 358 -0.58 -15.45 -12.69
N VAL A 359 -0.25 -16.70 -13.02
CA VAL A 359 1.08 -17.09 -13.51
C VAL A 359 1.29 -16.54 -14.91
N THR A 360 0.31 -16.74 -15.80
CA THR A 360 0.34 -16.18 -17.16
C THR A 360 0.48 -14.66 -17.14
N ARG A 361 -0.22 -13.98 -16.22
CA ARG A 361 -0.10 -12.52 -16.02
C ARG A 361 1.33 -12.10 -15.65
N VAL A 362 1.95 -12.80 -14.70
CA VAL A 362 3.32 -12.52 -14.28
C VAL A 362 4.33 -12.77 -15.40
N LEU A 363 4.17 -13.86 -16.17
CA LEU A 363 5.05 -14.16 -17.31
C LEU A 363 4.99 -13.08 -18.39
N VAL A 364 3.79 -12.57 -18.72
CA VAL A 364 3.65 -11.48 -19.70
C VAL A 364 4.24 -10.18 -19.16
N LEU A 365 4.11 -9.90 -17.86
CA LEU A 365 4.77 -8.75 -17.24
C LEU A 365 6.29 -8.85 -17.30
N LEU A 366 6.85 -10.03 -17.02
CA LEU A 366 8.29 -10.29 -17.12
C LEU A 366 8.79 -10.14 -18.56
N ALA A 367 8.04 -10.67 -19.54
CA ALA A 367 8.35 -10.49 -20.96
C ALA A 367 8.32 -9.02 -21.38
N TYR A 368 7.31 -8.26 -20.92
CA TYR A 368 7.23 -6.82 -21.13
C TYR A 368 8.46 -6.10 -20.55
N ALA A 369 8.81 -6.38 -19.29
CA ALA A 369 9.97 -5.79 -18.63
C ALA A 369 11.28 -6.11 -19.37
N PHE A 370 11.45 -7.36 -19.82
CA PHE A 370 12.59 -7.79 -20.62
C PHE A 370 12.69 -7.01 -21.94
N CYS A 371 11.58 -6.83 -22.66
CA CYS A 371 11.54 -6.06 -23.91
C CYS A 371 11.80 -4.55 -23.69
N CYS A 372 11.35 -4.00 -22.57
CA CYS A 372 11.56 -2.58 -22.26
C CYS A 372 12.96 -2.28 -21.72
N ALA A 373 13.65 -3.24 -21.10
CA ALA A 373 14.95 -3.01 -20.46
C ALA A 373 16.02 -2.44 -21.43
N PRO A 374 16.22 -2.97 -22.66
CA PRO A 374 17.15 -2.38 -23.63
C PRO A 374 16.79 -0.94 -24.03
N VAL A 375 15.49 -0.63 -24.13
CA VAL A 375 15.01 0.71 -24.49
C VAL A 375 15.28 1.69 -23.36
N VAL A 376 14.98 1.32 -22.12
CA VAL A 376 15.28 2.12 -20.93
C VAL A 376 16.79 2.33 -20.78
N TRP A 377 17.59 1.30 -21.00
CA TRP A 377 19.05 1.40 -20.99
C TRP A 377 19.58 2.33 -22.08
N ALA A 378 19.10 2.21 -23.31
CA ALA A 378 19.48 3.08 -24.41
C ALA A 378 19.08 4.56 -24.17
N SER A 379 17.94 4.80 -23.52
CA SER A 379 17.55 6.14 -23.10
C SER A 379 18.47 6.69 -22.00
N LEU A 380 18.86 5.86 -21.02
CA LEU A 380 19.80 6.25 -19.97
C LEU A 380 21.18 6.62 -20.55
N THR A 381 21.70 5.82 -21.48
CA THR A 381 22.99 6.11 -22.14
C THR A 381 22.92 7.40 -22.96
N ARG A 382 21.79 7.67 -23.63
CA ARG A 382 21.56 8.95 -24.31
C ARG A 382 21.57 10.14 -23.34
N VAL A 383 20.92 10.01 -22.18
CA VAL A 383 20.95 11.07 -21.15
C VAL A 383 22.38 11.35 -20.69
N VAL A 384 23.14 10.30 -20.35
CA VAL A 384 24.54 10.43 -19.90
C VAL A 384 25.42 11.04 -21.01
N SER A 385 25.22 10.65 -22.26
CA SER A 385 25.93 11.22 -23.41
C SER A 385 25.57 12.69 -23.65
N SER A 386 24.30 13.08 -23.53
CA SER A 386 23.88 14.48 -23.66
C SER A 386 24.48 15.35 -22.55
N LEU A 387 24.50 14.87 -21.31
CA LEU A 387 25.17 15.55 -20.19
C LEU A 387 26.66 15.72 -20.48
N HIS A 388 27.31 14.68 -21.00
CA HIS A 388 28.73 14.74 -21.33
C HIS A 388 29.04 15.78 -22.41
N SER A 389 28.25 15.82 -23.49
CA SER A 389 28.42 16.77 -24.59
C SER A 389 28.14 18.22 -24.16
N LEU A 390 27.14 18.45 -23.29
CA LEU A 390 26.85 19.77 -22.73
C LEU A 390 28.03 20.30 -21.91
N LEU A 391 28.58 19.46 -21.02
CA LEU A 391 29.71 19.82 -20.17
C LEU A 391 31.00 20.07 -20.96
N GLU A 392 31.24 19.31 -22.04
CA GLU A 392 32.37 19.57 -22.95
C GLU A 392 32.20 20.88 -23.72
N ARG A 393 30.99 21.15 -24.25
CA ARG A 393 30.72 22.39 -25.01
C ARG A 393 30.90 23.65 -24.16
N GLU A 394 30.59 23.59 -22.86
CA GLU A 394 30.83 24.71 -21.94
C GLU A 394 32.31 24.89 -21.59
N ALA A 395 33.11 23.81 -21.54
CA ALA A 395 34.56 23.92 -21.35
C ALA A 395 35.28 24.61 -22.52
N PHE A 396 34.71 24.56 -23.74
CA PHE A 396 35.30 25.12 -24.96
C PHE A 396 34.94 26.59 -25.26
N PHE A 397 33.99 27.22 -24.55
CA PHE A 397 33.57 28.61 -24.79
C PHE A 397 33.93 29.62 -23.66
N PRO A 398 35.22 29.93 -23.37
CA PRO A 398 35.57 31.05 -22.48
C PRO A 398 35.78 32.42 -23.16
N ARG A 399 35.79 32.55 -24.50
CA ARG A 399 36.20 33.83 -25.13
C ARG A 399 35.38 34.21 -26.37
N LEU A 400 34.40 35.09 -26.17
CA LEU A 400 33.89 36.00 -27.22
C LEU A 400 33.25 37.19 -26.50
N GLY A 401 34.09 37.99 -25.85
CA GLY A 401 33.66 39.11 -25.03
C GLY A 401 34.80 40.01 -24.54
N GLU A 402 35.90 40.12 -25.29
CA GLU A 402 36.86 41.21 -25.13
C GLU A 402 37.13 41.79 -26.52
N SER A 403 36.47 42.89 -26.83
CA SER A 403 36.83 43.74 -27.96
C SER A 403 38.17 44.41 -27.65
N THR A 404 39.26 43.88 -28.19
CA THR A 404 40.54 44.58 -28.22
C THR A 404 40.45 45.75 -29.19
N THR A 405 40.34 46.97 -28.65
CA THR A 405 40.71 48.22 -29.33
C THR A 405 42.20 48.20 -29.67
N PRO A 406 42.63 48.64 -30.87
CA PRO A 406 44.05 48.78 -31.17
C PRO A 406 44.56 50.11 -30.61
N LEU A 407 45.51 50.06 -29.67
CA LEU A 407 46.32 51.22 -29.29
C LEU A 407 47.37 51.43 -30.38
N SER A 408 47.25 52.57 -31.08
CA SER A 408 48.27 53.09 -31.97
C SER A 408 49.44 53.65 -31.16
N ASP A 409 50.62 53.06 -31.27
CA ASP A 409 51.89 53.73 -30.99
C ASP A 409 52.70 53.77 -32.28
N SER A 410 52.59 54.89 -33.01
CA SER A 410 53.54 55.26 -34.04
C SER A 410 54.48 56.34 -33.48
N SER A 411 55.65 55.87 -33.06
CA SER A 411 56.97 56.50 -33.21
C SER A 411 57.03 57.98 -33.63
N LYS A 412 57.58 58.82 -32.75
CA LYS A 412 58.34 60.03 -33.13
C LYS A 412 59.78 59.64 -33.44
N ALA A 413 60.28 60.06 -34.60
CA ALA A 413 61.70 60.29 -34.83
C ALA A 413 61.86 61.49 -35.79
N TYR A 414 62.76 62.40 -35.37
CA TYR A 414 63.21 63.66 -35.99
C TYR A 414 62.32 64.89 -35.87
#